data_AF-A0A1D8AXR2-F1
#
_entry.id   AF-A0A1D8AXR2-F1
#
_cell.length_a   1.000
_cell.length_b   1.000
_cell.length_c   1.000
_cell.angle_alpha   90.00
_cell.angle_beta   90.00
_cell.angle_gamma   90.00
#
_symmetry.space_group_name_H-M   'P 1'
#
loop_
_entity.id
_entity.type
_entity.pdbx_description
1 polymer ?
#
loop_
_entity_poly.entity_id
_entity_poly.type
_entity_poly.pdbx_seq_one_letter_code
_entity_poly.pdbx_strand_id
1 'polypeptide(L)'
;MARNRSKPSWRERLPGRRPEEHFHWRGREVSRLENLADAAFGFSLTLLVVAQQVPTDFAGLMKVIRGFPAFAASFALLIVFWNVHYRFFRRYGLEDGFTRVINYAILLFVIFSVYPLKFLFSAWLGGTGGMRTADELFMVYRIYGVGLAAVWLLFGLLYWHALRRWYELGLSAVEVEYTRLDLAGMRINIGTCLVSVLLSYLPVPLWLPGMIYGTLGLTMAWNGFRFGRRIRALIAAGPARAA
;
A
#
# COMPACT_ATOMS: atom_id res chain seq x y z
N MET A 1 2.39 4.34 42.52
CA MET A 1 1.06 3.70 42.50
C MET A 1 0.85 3.06 41.13
N ALA A 2 0.92 1.72 41.06
CA ALA A 2 0.74 0.96 39.83
C ALA A 2 -0.73 1.00 39.39
N ARG A 3 -1.01 1.51 38.18
CA ARG A 3 -2.34 1.48 37.57
C ARG A 3 -2.71 0.02 37.31
N ASN A 4 -3.73 -0.47 38.00
CA ASN A 4 -4.38 -1.75 37.76
C ASN A 4 -4.92 -1.79 36.32
N ARG A 5 -4.17 -2.41 35.39
CA ARG A 5 -4.70 -2.74 34.05
C ARG A 5 -5.64 -3.92 34.23
N SER A 6 -6.94 -3.67 34.14
CA SER A 6 -7.97 -4.71 34.11
C SER A 6 -7.59 -5.78 33.09
N LYS A 7 -7.69 -7.06 33.48
CA LYS A 7 -7.39 -8.19 32.60
C LYS A 7 -8.16 -8.05 31.28
N PRO A 8 -7.54 -8.28 30.12
CA PRO A 8 -8.20 -8.11 28.84
C PRO A 8 -9.42 -9.03 28.75
N SER A 9 -10.52 -8.46 28.27
CA SER A 9 -11.79 -9.13 28.02
C SER A 9 -11.58 -10.31 27.07
N TRP A 10 -12.38 -11.38 27.18
CA TRP A 10 -12.28 -12.52 26.26
C TRP A 10 -12.47 -12.09 24.79
N ARG A 11 -13.20 -10.98 24.54
CA ARG A 11 -13.35 -10.37 23.20
C ARG A 11 -12.09 -9.71 22.66
N GLU A 12 -11.12 -9.40 23.53
CA GLU A 12 -9.80 -8.87 23.19
C GLU A 12 -8.77 -9.97 22.94
N ARG A 13 -9.12 -11.24 23.24
CA ARG A 13 -8.29 -12.43 23.01
C ARG A 13 -8.63 -13.15 21.70
N LEU A 14 -9.59 -12.64 20.93
CA LEU A 14 -9.96 -13.22 19.64
C LEU A 14 -8.80 -13.04 18.64
N PRO A 15 -8.31 -14.12 18.00
CA PRO A 15 -7.28 -14.03 16.97
C PRO A 15 -7.78 -13.15 15.81
N GLY A 16 -6.99 -12.13 15.45
CA GLY A 16 -7.37 -11.06 14.50
C GLY A 16 -7.41 -9.65 15.11
N ARG A 17 -7.42 -9.55 16.44
CA ARG A 17 -7.26 -8.29 17.19
C ARG A 17 -5.99 -8.31 18.02
N ARG A 18 -4.81 -8.43 17.42
CA ARG A 18 -3.59 -8.02 18.14
C ARG A 18 -3.45 -6.51 17.93
N PRO A 19 -3.80 -5.66 18.92
CA PRO A 19 -3.49 -4.25 18.81
C PRO A 19 -1.97 -4.18 18.74
N GLU A 20 -1.44 -3.37 17.83
CA GLU A 20 -0.04 -3.02 17.90
C GLU A 20 0.23 -2.48 19.32
N GLU A 21 1.25 -3.00 20.01
CA GLU A 21 1.44 -2.80 21.45
C GLU A 21 1.47 -1.31 21.86
N HIS A 22 1.86 -0.44 20.93
CA HIS A 22 1.99 0.99 21.11
C HIS A 22 1.09 1.83 20.19
N PHE A 23 0.03 1.23 19.63
CA PHE A 23 -0.94 1.95 18.80
C PHE A 23 -2.38 1.57 19.18
N HIS A 24 -3.17 2.54 19.62
CA HIS A 24 -4.58 2.33 19.95
C HIS A 24 -5.44 2.37 18.67
N TRP A 25 -6.14 1.28 18.39
CA TRP A 25 -7.04 1.20 17.24
C TRP A 25 -8.36 1.93 17.53
N ARG A 26 -8.63 2.98 16.76
CA ARG A 26 -9.82 3.84 16.93
C ARG A 26 -11.00 3.37 16.10
N GLY A 27 -10.76 2.78 14.92
CA GLY A 27 -11.80 2.09 14.16
C GLY A 27 -12.17 0.82 14.91
N ARG A 28 -13.29 0.80 15.62
CA ARG A 28 -13.75 -0.36 16.41
C ARG A 28 -14.71 -1.21 15.60
N GLU A 29 -15.75 -0.57 15.09
CA GLU A 29 -16.76 -1.16 14.20
C GLU A 29 -16.32 -1.01 12.75
N VAL A 30 -16.85 -1.88 11.88
CA VAL A 30 -16.59 -1.80 10.43
C VAL A 30 -17.61 -0.84 9.84
N SER A 31 -17.14 0.26 9.27
CA SER A 31 -18.01 1.26 8.64
C SER A 31 -18.57 0.77 7.30
N ARG A 32 -19.66 1.40 6.83
CA ARG A 32 -20.17 1.14 5.45
C ARG A 32 -19.13 1.50 4.38
N LEU A 33 -18.27 2.47 4.66
CA LEU A 33 -17.20 2.89 3.78
C LEU A 33 -16.13 1.79 3.64
N GLU A 34 -15.76 1.17 4.77
CA GLU A 34 -14.87 0.00 4.79
C GLU A 34 -15.47 -1.19 4.04
N ASN A 35 -16.75 -1.51 4.27
CA ASN A 35 -17.41 -2.61 3.57
C ASN A 35 -17.44 -2.41 2.04
N LEU A 36 -17.67 -1.18 1.58
CA LEU A 36 -17.60 -0.86 0.15
C LEU A 36 -16.18 -1.03 -0.40
N ALA A 37 -15.18 -0.61 0.37
CA ALA A 37 -13.78 -0.77 -0.02
C ALA A 37 -13.39 -2.26 -0.09
N ASP A 38 -13.74 -3.06 0.91
CA ASP A 38 -13.50 -4.50 0.93
C ASP A 38 -14.16 -5.21 -0.27
N ALA A 39 -15.39 -4.83 -0.62
CA ALA A 39 -16.07 -5.33 -1.80
C ALA A 39 -15.33 -4.95 -3.10
N ALA A 40 -14.87 -3.70 -3.23
CA ALA A 40 -14.13 -3.24 -4.40
C ALA A 40 -12.75 -3.92 -4.54
N PHE A 41 -12.03 -4.11 -3.43
CA PHE A 41 -10.77 -4.87 -3.43
C PHE A 41 -11.01 -6.33 -3.78
N GLY A 42 -12.02 -6.98 -3.17
CA GLY A 42 -12.40 -8.35 -3.50
C GLY A 42 -12.75 -8.52 -4.98
N PHE A 43 -13.55 -7.61 -5.54
CA PHE A 43 -13.89 -7.60 -6.97
C PHE A 43 -12.66 -7.38 -7.86
N SER A 44 -11.73 -6.53 -7.44
CA SER A 44 -10.48 -6.31 -8.18
C SER A 44 -9.61 -7.57 -8.23
N LEU A 45 -9.54 -8.32 -7.12
CA LEU A 45 -8.83 -9.60 -7.06
C LEU A 45 -9.50 -10.67 -7.93
N THR A 46 -10.84 -10.75 -7.94
CA THR A 46 -11.55 -11.71 -8.80
C THR A 46 -11.43 -11.33 -10.28
N LEU A 47 -11.54 -10.05 -10.64
CA LEU A 47 -11.31 -9.58 -12.01
C LEU A 47 -9.91 -9.93 -12.51
N LEU A 48 -8.88 -9.83 -11.65
CA LEU A 48 -7.51 -10.20 -12.02
C LEU A 48 -7.41 -11.69 -12.43
N VAL A 49 -8.18 -12.56 -11.78
CA VAL A 49 -8.26 -14.00 -12.09
C VAL A 49 -9.10 -14.23 -13.35
N VAL A 50 -10.29 -13.65 -13.41
CA VAL A 50 -11.27 -13.84 -14.49
C VAL A 50 -10.77 -13.25 -15.82
N ALA A 51 -9.90 -12.24 -15.79
CA ALA A 51 -9.26 -11.70 -16.98
C ALA A 51 -8.31 -12.70 -17.68
N GLN A 52 -8.06 -13.88 -17.11
CA GLN A 52 -7.30 -14.93 -17.77
C GLN A 52 -8.20 -15.80 -18.64
N GLN A 53 -7.81 -15.97 -19.91
CA GLN A 53 -8.49 -16.89 -20.80
C GLN A 53 -8.32 -18.33 -20.31
N VAL A 54 -9.43 -19.08 -20.30
CA VAL A 54 -9.41 -20.52 -20.00
C VAL A 54 -8.66 -21.23 -21.14
N PRO A 55 -7.56 -21.96 -20.84
CA PRO A 55 -6.79 -22.63 -21.89
C PRO A 55 -7.59 -23.80 -22.47
N THR A 56 -7.65 -23.88 -23.80
CA THR A 56 -8.33 -24.97 -24.53
C THR A 56 -7.39 -26.11 -24.93
N ASP A 57 -6.08 -25.91 -24.80
CA ASP A 57 -5.04 -26.87 -25.16
C ASP A 57 -3.81 -26.77 -24.22
N PHE A 58 -2.87 -27.70 -24.37
CA PHE A 58 -1.66 -27.74 -23.53
C PHE A 58 -0.74 -26.53 -23.76
N ALA A 59 -0.67 -26.02 -25.00
CA ALA A 59 0.14 -24.84 -25.31
C ALA A 59 -0.41 -23.58 -24.61
N GLY A 60 -1.74 -23.43 -24.57
CA GLY A 60 -2.45 -22.41 -23.81
C GLY A 60 -2.21 -22.54 -22.32
N LEU A 61 -2.29 -23.75 -21.76
CA LEU A 61 -2.00 -24.00 -20.34
C LEU A 61 -0.58 -23.56 -19.96
N MET A 62 0.41 -23.89 -20.79
CA MET A 62 1.79 -23.51 -20.53
C MET A 62 2.00 -21.97 -20.62
N LYS A 63 1.25 -21.26 -21.49
CA LYS A 63 1.25 -19.79 -21.50
C LYS A 63 0.69 -19.21 -20.19
N VAL A 64 -0.37 -19.80 -19.63
CA VAL A 64 -0.94 -19.41 -18.34
C VAL A 64 0.08 -19.60 -17.22
N ILE A 65 0.72 -20.77 -17.14
CA ILE A 65 1.74 -21.07 -16.11
C ILE A 65 2.92 -20.10 -16.19
N ARG A 66 3.42 -19.78 -17.39
CA ARG A 66 4.50 -18.79 -17.56
C ARG A 66 4.10 -17.37 -17.15
N GLY A 67 2.82 -17.01 -17.29
CA GLY A 67 2.27 -15.74 -16.86
C GLY A 67 1.94 -15.67 -15.36
N PHE A 68 1.96 -16.81 -14.66
CA PHE A 68 1.58 -16.90 -13.24
C PHE A 68 2.42 -16.01 -12.32
N PRO A 69 3.75 -15.89 -12.46
CA PRO A 69 4.54 -14.98 -11.61
C PRO A 69 4.10 -13.52 -11.69
N ALA A 70 3.80 -13.01 -12.89
CA ALA A 70 3.31 -11.64 -13.08
C ALA A 70 1.91 -11.46 -12.48
N PHE A 71 1.05 -12.47 -12.59
CA PHE A 71 -0.25 -12.51 -11.93
C PHE A 71 -0.10 -12.50 -10.40
N ALA A 72 0.76 -13.33 -9.83
CA ALA A 72 1.00 -13.42 -8.39
C ALA A 72 1.56 -12.11 -7.82
N ALA A 73 2.47 -11.45 -8.55
CA ALA A 73 2.99 -10.13 -8.18
C ALA A 73 1.89 -9.05 -8.21
N SER A 74 1.03 -9.08 -9.22
CA SER A 74 -0.14 -8.19 -9.33
C SER A 74 -1.11 -8.39 -8.16
N PHE A 75 -1.43 -9.65 -7.86
CA PHE A 75 -2.29 -10.02 -6.73
C PHE A 75 -1.69 -9.54 -5.40
N ALA A 76 -0.40 -9.80 -5.17
CA ALA A 76 0.30 -9.39 -3.96
C ALA A 76 0.26 -7.86 -3.77
N LEU A 77 0.44 -7.09 -4.84
CA LEU A 77 0.37 -5.62 -4.77
C LEU A 77 -1.04 -5.12 -4.41
N LEU A 78 -2.10 -5.72 -4.97
CA LEU A 78 -3.47 -5.39 -4.58
C LEU A 78 -3.74 -5.71 -3.10
N ILE A 79 -3.23 -6.85 -2.59
CA ILE A 79 -3.30 -7.19 -1.17
C ILE A 79 -2.52 -6.19 -0.31
N VAL A 80 -1.37 -5.68 -0.77
CA VAL A 80 -0.64 -4.62 -0.08
C VAL A 80 -1.48 -3.35 0.02
N PHE A 81 -2.12 -2.91 -1.08
CA PHE A 81 -3.01 -1.75 -1.04
C PHE A 81 -4.20 -1.95 -0.09
N TRP A 82 -4.82 -3.13 -0.14
CA TRP A 82 -5.88 -3.49 0.80
C TRP A 82 -5.40 -3.47 2.25
N ASN A 83 -4.20 -4.01 2.53
CA ASN A 83 -3.66 -4.02 3.89
C ASN A 83 -3.35 -2.61 4.42
N VAL A 84 -2.83 -1.73 3.57
CA VAL A 84 -2.60 -0.31 3.91
C VAL A 84 -3.92 0.39 4.20
N HIS A 85 -4.93 0.17 3.36
CA HIS A 85 -6.29 0.69 3.54
C HIS A 85 -6.91 0.20 4.85
N TYR A 86 -6.94 -1.12 5.07
CA TYR A 86 -7.40 -1.76 6.30
C TYR A 86 -6.71 -1.17 7.53
N ARG A 87 -5.37 -1.13 7.54
CA ARG A 87 -4.61 -0.57 8.67
C ARG A 87 -4.95 0.88 8.93
N PHE A 88 -5.14 1.70 7.90
CA PHE A 88 -5.53 3.10 8.06
C PHE A 88 -6.88 3.23 8.77
N PHE A 89 -7.92 2.55 8.29
CA PHE A 89 -9.26 2.65 8.89
C PHE A 89 -9.31 2.08 10.31
N ARG A 90 -8.62 0.96 10.57
CA ARG A 90 -8.51 0.41 11.94
C ARG A 90 -7.79 1.36 12.90
N ARG A 91 -6.73 2.03 12.46
CA ARG A 91 -5.93 2.92 13.31
C ARG A 91 -6.63 4.23 13.63
N TYR A 92 -7.21 4.89 12.63
CA TYR A 92 -7.71 6.27 12.80
C TYR A 92 -9.24 6.37 12.87
N GLY A 93 -9.99 5.42 12.29
CA GLY A 93 -11.46 5.44 12.33
C GLY A 93 -12.08 6.72 11.76
N LEU A 94 -11.43 7.35 10.78
CA LEU A 94 -11.89 8.61 10.19
C LEU A 94 -13.01 8.36 9.16
N GLU A 95 -14.10 9.12 9.26
CA GLU A 95 -15.24 9.05 8.34
C GLU A 95 -15.66 10.43 7.78
N ASP A 96 -14.79 11.43 7.88
CA ASP A 96 -15.08 12.78 7.41
C ASP A 96 -15.12 12.90 5.88
N GLY A 97 -15.66 14.01 5.37
CA GLY A 97 -15.87 14.21 3.93
C GLY A 97 -14.60 14.09 3.08
N PHE A 98 -13.46 14.55 3.59
CA PHE A 98 -12.18 14.42 2.88
C PHE A 98 -11.77 12.95 2.78
N THR A 99 -11.81 12.23 3.90
CA THR A 99 -11.50 10.79 3.95
C THR A 99 -12.39 9.99 2.99
N ARG A 100 -13.69 10.33 2.88
CA ARG A 100 -14.62 9.70 1.93
C ARG A 100 -14.23 9.93 0.47
N VAL A 101 -13.95 11.18 0.08
CA VAL A 101 -13.57 11.52 -1.29
C VAL A 101 -12.27 10.82 -1.70
N ILE A 102 -11.26 10.87 -0.83
CA ILE A 102 -9.99 10.19 -1.10
C ILE A 102 -10.17 8.67 -1.14
N ASN A 103 -11.01 8.10 -0.27
CA ASN A 103 -11.35 6.69 -0.32
C ASN A 103 -11.96 6.30 -1.68
N TYR A 104 -12.96 7.03 -2.16
CA TYR A 104 -13.56 6.75 -3.48
C TYR A 104 -12.56 6.87 -4.63
N ALA A 105 -11.65 7.86 -4.56
CA ALA A 105 -10.56 7.96 -5.51
C ALA A 105 -9.64 6.73 -5.47
N ILE A 106 -9.26 6.24 -4.28
CA ILE A 106 -8.47 5.01 -4.14
C ILE A 106 -9.20 3.82 -4.79
N LEU A 107 -10.49 3.64 -4.51
CA LEU A 107 -11.27 2.53 -5.07
C LEU A 107 -11.32 2.58 -6.60
N LEU A 108 -11.52 3.76 -7.18
CA LEU A 108 -11.49 3.96 -8.63
C LEU A 108 -10.16 3.51 -9.23
N PHE A 109 -9.05 3.96 -8.65
CA PHE A 109 -7.71 3.60 -9.13
C PHE A 109 -7.41 2.11 -8.95
N VAL A 110 -7.81 1.51 -7.84
CA VAL A 110 -7.60 0.08 -7.56
C VAL A 110 -8.34 -0.78 -8.59
N ILE A 111 -9.61 -0.49 -8.85
CA ILE A 111 -10.39 -1.23 -9.86
C ILE A 111 -9.77 -1.06 -11.24
N PHE A 112 -9.40 0.18 -11.61
CA PHE A 112 -8.77 0.45 -12.89
C PHE A 112 -7.40 -0.23 -13.03
N SER A 113 -6.66 -0.40 -11.93
CA SER A 113 -5.31 -0.96 -11.92
C SER A 113 -5.25 -2.45 -12.26
N VAL A 114 -6.36 -3.20 -12.21
CA VAL A 114 -6.39 -4.65 -12.45
C VAL A 114 -5.89 -5.03 -13.85
N TYR A 115 -6.42 -4.39 -14.89
CA TYR A 115 -6.04 -4.69 -16.27
C TYR A 115 -4.58 -4.37 -16.56
N PRO A 116 -4.07 -3.19 -16.19
CA PRO A 116 -2.74 -2.81 -16.58
C PRO A 116 -1.67 -3.53 -15.71
N LEU A 117 -1.92 -3.87 -14.43
CA LEU A 117 -0.85 -4.38 -13.52
C LEU A 117 -0.07 -5.59 -14.04
N LYS A 118 -0.77 -6.52 -14.70
CA LYS A 118 -0.15 -7.74 -15.25
C LYS A 118 0.89 -7.43 -16.32
N PHE A 119 0.65 -6.42 -17.16
CA PHE A 119 1.59 -5.99 -18.19
C PHE A 119 2.87 -5.43 -17.57
N LEU A 120 2.75 -4.60 -16.52
CA LEU A 120 3.90 -4.05 -15.80
C LEU A 120 4.78 -5.16 -15.22
N PHE A 121 4.19 -6.11 -14.50
CA PHE A 121 4.96 -7.18 -13.88
C PHE A 121 5.51 -8.18 -14.90
N SER A 122 4.81 -8.41 -16.02
CA SER A 122 5.36 -9.19 -17.12
C SER A 122 6.62 -8.54 -17.69
N ALA A 123 6.62 -7.21 -17.84
CA ALA A 123 7.76 -6.43 -18.30
C ALA A 123 8.93 -6.49 -17.30
N TRP A 124 8.61 -6.33 -16.01
CA TRP A 124 9.61 -6.33 -14.94
C TRP A 124 10.31 -7.68 -14.76
N LEU A 125 9.60 -8.79 -14.95
CA LEU A 125 10.15 -10.15 -14.87
C LEU A 125 10.90 -10.59 -16.15
N GLY A 126 11.20 -9.67 -17.06
CA GLY A 126 11.96 -9.94 -18.28
C GLY A 126 11.15 -10.56 -19.42
N GLY A 127 9.82 -10.64 -19.29
CA GLY A 127 8.93 -10.95 -20.41
C GLY A 127 8.65 -9.70 -21.25
N THR A 128 8.46 -9.84 -22.56
CA THR A 128 8.05 -8.68 -23.37
C THR A 128 6.59 -8.27 -23.13
N GLY A 129 5.77 -9.10 -22.46
CA GLY A 129 4.36 -8.78 -22.20
C GLY A 129 3.54 -8.50 -23.47
N GLY A 130 4.01 -8.97 -24.63
CA GLY A 130 3.43 -8.65 -25.95
C GLY A 130 3.96 -7.37 -26.59
N MET A 131 4.86 -6.63 -25.93
CA MET A 131 5.50 -5.44 -26.48
C MET A 131 6.49 -5.80 -27.57
N ARG A 132 6.44 -5.03 -28.65
CA ARG A 132 7.22 -5.23 -29.88
C ARG A 132 8.35 -4.22 -30.02
N THR A 133 8.24 -3.09 -29.33
CA THR A 133 9.20 -1.98 -29.42
C THR A 133 9.69 -1.50 -28.05
N ALA A 134 10.86 -0.86 -28.02
CA ALA A 134 11.40 -0.20 -26.84
C ALA A 134 10.48 0.94 -26.35
N ASP A 135 9.85 1.65 -27.27
CA ASP A 135 8.97 2.78 -26.96
C ASP A 135 7.70 2.34 -26.23
N GLU A 136 7.13 1.20 -26.61
CA GLU A 136 5.99 0.60 -25.89
C GLU A 136 6.36 0.29 -24.43
N LEU A 137 7.57 -0.24 -24.19
CA LEU A 137 8.06 -0.53 -22.85
C LEU A 137 8.27 0.73 -22.02
N PHE A 138 8.85 1.79 -22.60
CA PHE A 138 8.96 3.07 -21.90
C PHE A 138 7.59 3.70 -21.64
N MET A 139 6.64 3.58 -22.57
CA MET A 139 5.28 4.07 -22.38
C MET A 139 4.57 3.34 -21.23
N VAL A 140 4.77 2.03 -21.12
CA VAL A 140 4.36 1.23 -19.95
C VAL A 140 4.95 1.86 -18.69
N TYR A 141 6.28 1.99 -18.55
CA TYR A 141 6.86 2.57 -17.32
C TYR A 141 6.30 3.95 -16.95
N ARG A 142 5.98 4.79 -17.93
CA ARG A 142 5.37 6.11 -17.70
C ARG A 142 3.94 5.98 -17.15
N ILE A 143 3.07 5.26 -17.85
CA ILE A 143 1.66 5.09 -17.47
C ILE A 143 1.56 4.45 -16.07
N TYR A 144 2.33 3.40 -15.85
CA TYR A 144 2.32 2.68 -14.56
C TYR A 144 2.97 3.44 -13.43
N GLY A 145 4.11 4.08 -13.69
CA GLY A 145 4.79 4.88 -12.67
C GLY A 145 3.90 6.03 -12.20
N VAL A 146 3.22 6.72 -13.12
CA VAL A 146 2.26 7.77 -12.76
C VAL A 146 1.05 7.20 -12.01
N GLY A 147 0.48 6.09 -12.49
CA GLY A 147 -0.67 5.45 -11.82
C GLY A 147 -0.36 4.97 -10.41
N LEU A 148 0.78 4.29 -10.20
CA LEU A 148 1.23 3.86 -8.88
C LEU A 148 1.56 5.04 -7.98
N ALA A 149 2.23 6.08 -8.50
CA ALA A 149 2.49 7.31 -7.75
C ALA A 149 1.18 7.96 -7.28
N ALA A 150 0.15 7.98 -8.13
CA ALA A 150 -1.16 8.52 -7.77
C ALA A 150 -1.83 7.73 -6.64
N VAL A 151 -1.81 6.39 -6.68
CA VAL A 151 -2.35 5.56 -5.59
C VAL A 151 -1.61 5.82 -4.27
N TRP A 152 -0.27 5.83 -4.29
CA TRP A 152 0.52 6.12 -3.11
C TRP A 152 0.34 7.56 -2.60
N LEU A 153 0.10 8.52 -3.49
CA LEU A 153 -0.24 9.89 -3.14
C LEU A 153 -1.59 9.94 -2.41
N LEU A 154 -2.61 9.24 -2.89
CA LEU A 154 -3.92 9.19 -2.21
C LEU A 154 -3.82 8.58 -0.81
N PHE A 155 -3.09 7.48 -0.66
CA PHE A 155 -2.79 6.95 0.69
C PHE A 155 -1.98 7.94 1.54
N GLY A 156 -1.00 8.61 0.95
CA GLY A 156 -0.24 9.66 1.62
C GLY A 156 -1.12 10.81 2.10
N LEU A 157 -2.12 11.23 1.32
CA LEU A 157 -3.09 12.25 1.69
C LEU A 157 -3.97 11.81 2.87
N LEU A 158 -4.41 10.55 2.91
CA LEU A 158 -5.13 10.00 4.06
C LEU A 158 -4.29 10.08 5.34
N TYR A 159 -3.04 9.62 5.31
CA TYR A 159 -2.14 9.64 6.46
C TYR A 159 -1.74 11.07 6.87
N TRP A 160 -1.53 11.95 5.90
CA TRP A 160 -1.30 13.37 6.16
C TRP A 160 -2.50 14.05 6.82
N HIS A 161 -3.71 13.73 6.37
CA HIS A 161 -4.95 14.23 6.99
C HIS A 161 -5.10 13.74 8.43
N ALA A 162 -4.82 12.46 8.68
CA ALA A 162 -4.79 11.91 10.03
C ALA A 162 -3.76 12.62 10.92
N LEU A 163 -2.57 12.97 10.39
CA LEU A 163 -1.58 13.78 11.13
C LEU A 163 -2.06 15.19 11.41
N ARG A 164 -2.82 15.82 10.51
CA ARG A 164 -3.40 17.15 10.78
C ARG A 164 -4.44 17.12 11.89
N ARG A 165 -5.18 16.03 12.00
CA ARG A 165 -6.17 15.77 13.05
C ARG A 165 -5.61 15.03 14.26
N TRP A 166 -4.29 15.03 14.46
CA TRP A 166 -3.66 14.26 15.54
C TRP A 166 -4.21 14.60 16.93
N TYR A 167 -4.56 15.87 17.17
CA TYR A 167 -5.13 16.34 18.43
C TYR A 167 -6.56 15.84 18.63
N GLU A 168 -7.42 15.96 17.61
CA GLU A 168 -8.80 15.43 17.62
C GLU A 168 -8.84 13.92 17.81
N LEU A 169 -7.89 13.22 17.19
CA LEU A 169 -7.71 11.78 17.33
C LEU A 169 -7.07 11.39 18.67
N GLY A 170 -6.54 12.34 19.45
CA GLY A 170 -5.80 12.08 20.67
C GLY A 170 -4.61 11.14 20.43
N LEU A 171 -3.84 11.36 19.36
CA LEU A 171 -2.65 10.55 19.06
C LEU A 171 -1.55 10.85 20.07
N SER A 172 -0.99 9.80 20.67
CA SER A 172 0.24 9.90 21.47
C SER A 172 1.45 10.23 20.59
N ALA A 173 2.52 10.73 21.20
CA ALA A 173 3.77 11.01 20.48
C ALA A 173 4.32 9.78 19.73
N VAL A 174 4.14 8.59 20.29
CA VAL A 174 4.54 7.32 19.66
C VAL A 174 3.68 7.04 18.43
N GLU A 175 2.36 7.18 18.53
CA GLU A 175 1.44 7.00 17.40
C GLU A 175 1.71 8.00 16.28
N VAL A 176 2.01 9.26 16.61
CA VAL A 176 2.40 10.29 15.64
C VAL A 176 3.66 9.88 14.87
N GLU A 177 4.67 9.34 15.55
CA GLU A 177 5.88 8.85 14.86
C GLU A 177 5.61 7.61 14.00
N TYR A 178 4.72 6.70 14.41
CA TYR A 178 4.26 5.60 13.55
C TYR A 178 3.56 6.11 12.29
N THR A 179 2.67 7.10 12.43
CA THR A 179 1.99 7.72 11.29
C THR A 179 2.98 8.43 10.35
N ARG A 180 4.00 9.10 10.91
CA ARG A 180 5.08 9.74 10.13
C ARG A 180 5.95 8.72 9.40
N LEU A 181 6.23 7.57 10.02
CA LEU A 181 6.94 6.45 9.40
C LEU A 181 6.19 5.95 8.16
N ASP A 182 4.88 5.68 8.30
CA ASP A 182 4.07 5.22 7.17
C ASP A 182 4.01 6.27 6.05
N LEU A 183 3.80 7.55 6.41
CA LEU A 183 3.80 8.66 5.44
C LEU A 183 5.16 8.83 4.73
N ALA A 184 6.27 8.61 5.43
CA ALA A 184 7.60 8.58 4.82
C ALA A 184 7.75 7.41 3.84
N GLY A 185 7.20 6.24 4.17
CA GLY A 185 7.12 5.09 3.26
C GLY A 185 6.36 5.42 1.98
N MET A 186 5.17 6.04 2.09
CA MET A 186 4.41 6.48 0.90
C MET A 186 5.21 7.44 0.03
N ARG A 187 5.93 8.40 0.64
CA ARG A 187 6.80 9.32 -0.12
C ARG A 187 7.95 8.61 -0.83
N ILE A 188 8.53 7.57 -0.22
CA ILE A 188 9.57 6.75 -0.86
C ILE A 188 9.00 6.00 -2.07
N ASN A 189 7.80 5.42 -1.95
CA ASN A 189 7.12 4.77 -3.07
C ASN A 189 6.85 5.76 -4.22
N ILE A 190 6.30 6.94 -3.91
CA ILE A 190 6.07 8.00 -4.89
C ILE A 190 7.38 8.40 -5.57
N GLY A 191 8.42 8.69 -4.77
CA GLY A 191 9.74 9.05 -5.30
C GLY A 191 10.28 8.00 -6.25
N THR A 192 10.21 6.71 -5.87
CA THR A 192 10.67 5.60 -6.72
C THR A 192 9.91 5.53 -8.04
N CYS A 193 8.58 5.70 -7.99
CA CYS A 193 7.75 5.76 -9.19
C CYS A 193 8.17 6.93 -10.10
N LEU A 194 8.36 8.12 -9.53
CA LEU A 194 8.78 9.31 -10.29
C LEU A 194 10.18 9.16 -10.88
N VAL A 195 11.13 8.53 -10.17
CA VAL A 195 12.44 8.24 -10.74
C VAL A 195 12.32 7.23 -11.90
N SER A 196 11.50 6.19 -11.77
CA SER A 196 11.23 5.25 -12.88
C SER A 196 10.69 5.98 -14.12
N VAL A 197 9.71 6.87 -13.93
CA VAL A 197 9.15 7.70 -15.01
C VAL A 197 10.21 8.61 -15.61
N LEU A 198 11.02 9.28 -14.80
CA LEU A 198 12.08 10.17 -15.27
C LEU A 198 13.12 9.40 -16.10
N LEU A 199 13.56 8.24 -15.62
CA LEU A 199 14.51 7.37 -16.33
C LEU A 199 13.97 6.94 -17.69
N SER A 200 12.65 6.76 -17.84
CA SER A 200 12.05 6.38 -19.12
C SER A 200 12.17 7.46 -20.22
N TYR A 201 12.56 8.70 -19.89
CA TYR A 201 12.80 9.77 -20.87
C TYR A 201 14.29 9.94 -21.21
N LEU A 202 15.17 9.24 -20.48
CA LEU A 202 16.61 9.34 -20.66
C LEU A 202 17.12 8.19 -21.55
N PRO A 203 18.28 8.34 -22.22
CA PRO A 203 18.89 7.29 -23.03
C PRO A 203 19.55 6.23 -22.13
N VAL A 204 18.74 5.51 -21.35
CA VAL A 204 19.18 4.47 -20.41
C VAL A 204 18.79 3.08 -20.91
N PRO A 205 19.44 2.01 -20.41
CA PRO A 205 19.05 0.64 -20.75
C PRO A 205 17.58 0.36 -20.41
N LEU A 206 16.91 -0.41 -21.28
CA LEU A 206 15.47 -0.71 -21.19
C LEU A 206 15.04 -1.27 -19.82
N TRP A 207 15.91 -2.03 -19.16
CA TRP A 207 15.62 -2.66 -17.87
C TRP A 207 15.75 -1.69 -16.68
N LEU A 208 16.45 -0.56 -16.83
CA LEU A 208 16.83 0.31 -15.71
C LEU A 208 15.61 0.96 -15.02
N PRO A 209 14.60 1.50 -15.74
CA PRO A 209 13.40 2.04 -15.11
C PRO A 209 12.63 1.00 -14.29
N GLY A 210 12.68 -0.28 -14.67
CA GLY A 210 12.08 -1.38 -13.91
C GLY A 210 12.91 -1.78 -12.69
N MET A 211 14.24 -1.80 -12.79
CA MET A 211 15.12 -2.21 -11.69
C MET A 211 15.11 -1.25 -10.49
N ILE A 212 14.73 0.03 -10.68
CA ILE A 212 14.63 0.99 -9.57
C ILE A 212 13.62 0.54 -8.50
N TYR A 213 12.58 -0.20 -8.87
CA TYR A 213 11.61 -0.75 -7.91
C TYR A 213 12.25 -1.79 -6.98
N GLY A 214 13.34 -2.45 -7.39
CA GLY A 214 14.13 -3.33 -6.51
C GLY A 214 14.78 -2.59 -5.33
N THR A 215 14.96 -1.27 -5.43
CA THR A 215 15.50 -0.45 -4.32
C THR A 215 14.49 -0.19 -3.21
N LEU A 216 13.21 -0.48 -3.41
CA LEU A 216 12.15 -0.28 -2.41
C LEU A 216 12.43 -1.05 -1.13
N GLY A 217 12.92 -2.29 -1.22
CA GLY A 217 13.25 -3.09 -0.03
C GLY A 217 14.28 -2.39 0.86
N LEU A 218 15.35 -1.87 0.27
CA LEU A 218 16.43 -1.17 0.98
C LEU A 218 15.97 0.17 1.55
N THR A 219 15.26 0.97 0.75
CA THR A 219 14.78 2.29 1.17
C THR A 219 13.72 2.20 2.27
N MET A 220 12.83 1.19 2.21
CA MET A 220 11.86 0.90 3.26
C MET A 220 12.53 0.40 4.54
N ALA A 221 13.54 -0.48 4.44
CA ALA A 221 14.30 -0.94 5.59
C ALA A 221 15.01 0.23 6.30
N TRP A 222 15.63 1.13 5.53
CA TRP A 222 16.27 2.34 6.07
C TRP A 222 15.26 3.28 6.75
N ASN A 223 14.09 3.49 6.14
CA ASN A 223 13.00 4.26 6.73
C ASN A 223 12.56 3.65 8.08
N GLY A 224 12.34 2.33 8.11
CA GLY A 224 12.02 1.57 9.30
C GLY A 224 13.08 1.68 10.40
N PHE A 225 14.37 1.61 10.05
CA PHE A 225 15.46 1.78 10.99
C PHE A 225 15.48 3.19 11.61
N ARG A 226 15.37 4.22 10.77
CA ARG A 226 15.41 5.63 11.20
C ARG A 226 14.29 5.98 12.17
N PHE A 227 13.04 5.67 11.81
CA PHE A 227 11.90 5.95 12.69
C PHE A 227 11.80 4.96 13.85
N GLY A 228 12.20 3.70 13.66
CA GLY A 228 12.24 2.70 14.73
C GLY A 228 13.14 3.13 15.89
N ARG A 229 14.28 3.80 15.62
CA ARG A 229 15.12 4.40 16.67
C ARG A 229 14.38 5.47 17.47
N ARG A 230 13.63 6.35 16.80
CA ARG A 230 12.85 7.43 17.44
C ARG A 230 11.69 6.88 18.26
N ILE A 231 10.94 5.93 17.70
CA ILE A 231 9.83 5.25 18.37
C ILE A 231 10.33 4.54 19.65
N ARG A 232 11.43 3.78 19.57
CA ARG A 232 12.04 3.14 20.74
C ARG A 232 12.48 4.15 21.81
N ALA A 233 13.06 5.28 21.40
CA ALA A 233 13.44 6.34 22.33
C ALA A 233 12.21 6.97 23.04
N LEU A 234 11.12 7.21 22.31
CA LEU A 234 9.87 7.72 22.89
C LEU A 234 9.20 6.73 23.85
N ILE A 235 9.21 5.44 23.51
CA ILE A 235 8.70 4.40 24.39
C ILE A 235 9.54 4.33 25.69
N ALA A 236 10.87 4.40 25.56
CA ALA A 236 11.77 4.39 26.71
C ALA A 236 11.64 5.63 27.60
N ALA A 237 11.34 6.80 27.02
CA ALA A 237 11.11 8.03 27.77
C ALA A 237 9.81 8.03 28.59
N GLY A 238 8.90 7.08 28.33
CA GLY A 238 7.58 7.01 28.97
C GLY A 238 6.62 8.11 28.47
N PRO A 239 5.36 8.12 28.95
CA PRO A 239 4.41 9.17 28.56
C PRO A 239 4.92 10.52 29.09
N ALA A 240 5.31 11.41 28.17
CA ALA A 240 5.53 12.81 28.51
C ALA A 240 4.25 13.30 29.19
N ARG A 241 4.35 13.72 30.46
CA ARG A 241 3.27 14.46 31.11
C ARG A 241 3.07 15.72 30.28
N ALA A 242 2.00 15.76 29.48
CA ALA A 242 1.50 17.00 28.93
C ALA A 242 1.14 17.87 30.14
N ALA A 243 1.95 18.89 30.38
CA ALA A 243 1.56 20.06 31.17
C ALA A 243 0.67 20.94 30.28
#